data_AF-A0A2N5IQ45-F1
#
_entry.id   AF-A0A2N5IQ45-F1
#
_cell.length_a   1.000
_cell.length_b   1.000
_cell.length_c   1.000
_cell.angle_alpha   90.00
_cell.angle_beta   90.00
_cell.angle_gamma   90.00
#
_symmetry.space_group_name_H-M   'P 1'
#
loop_
_entity.id
_entity.type
_entity.pdbx_description
1 polymer ?
#
loop_
_entity_poly.entity_id
_entity_poly.type
_entity_poly.pdbx_seq_one_letter_code
_entity_poly.pdbx_strand_id
1 'polypeptide(L)'
;MRKPFQDWSLENFVGLLLFAAHAFVVLLIMALCGLLIWSMFADPASEQRMMTETVMQGDVKYLCVEARTGSHIDAMSCELIDPHTGGVMR
;
A
#
# COMPACT_ATOMS: atom_id res chain seq x y z
N MET A 1 -40.32 -33.50 9.47
CA MET A 1 -38.94 -33.09 9.12
C MET A 1 -38.65 -33.59 7.71
N ARG A 2 -38.35 -32.70 6.76
CA ARG A 2 -38.01 -33.07 5.38
C ARG A 2 -36.57 -33.58 5.36
N LYS A 3 -36.34 -34.81 4.91
CA LYS A 3 -34.99 -35.36 4.78
C LYS A 3 -34.43 -34.94 3.41
N PRO A 4 -33.43 -34.05 3.35
CA PRO A 4 -33.00 -33.42 2.08
C PRO A 4 -32.37 -34.38 1.06
N PHE A 5 -31.98 -35.59 1.49
CA PHE A 5 -31.24 -36.56 0.67
C PHE A 5 -31.92 -37.93 0.56
N GLN A 6 -33.20 -38.02 0.90
CA GLN A 6 -33.87 -39.33 1.01
C GLN A 6 -34.01 -40.05 -0.35
N ASP A 7 -34.11 -39.30 -1.44
CA ASP A 7 -34.36 -39.83 -2.80
C ASP A 7 -33.17 -39.57 -3.75
N TRP A 8 -31.97 -39.36 -3.21
CA TRP A 8 -30.81 -39.01 -4.03
C TRP A 8 -30.21 -40.23 -4.73
N SER A 9 -30.00 -40.11 -6.05
CA SER A 9 -29.16 -41.03 -6.80
C SER A 9 -27.67 -40.76 -6.51
N LEU A 10 -26.83 -41.78 -6.70
CA LEU A 10 -25.37 -41.65 -6.58
C LEU A 10 -24.83 -40.56 -7.53
N GLU A 11 -25.41 -40.44 -8.72
CA GLU A 11 -25.04 -39.45 -9.72
C GLU A 11 -25.24 -38.02 -9.20
N ASN A 12 -26.37 -37.73 -8.54
CA ASN A 12 -26.64 -36.41 -7.96
C ASN A 12 -25.66 -36.08 -6.82
N PHE A 13 -25.26 -37.07 -6.04
CA PHE A 13 -24.28 -36.89 -4.96
C PHE A 13 -22.89 -36.57 -5.52
N VAL A 14 -22.43 -37.34 -6.50
CA VAL A 14 -21.14 -37.10 -7.18
C VAL A 14 -21.16 -35.77 -7.93
N GLY A 15 -22.26 -35.45 -8.60
CA GLY A 15 -22.44 -34.17 -9.27
C GLY A 15 -22.31 -32.98 -8.31
N LEU A 16 -23.00 -33.03 -7.16
CA LEU A 16 -22.89 -31.98 -6.16
C LEU A 16 -21.46 -31.82 -5.64
N LEU A 17 -20.75 -32.93 -5.38
CA LEU A 17 -19.36 -32.89 -4.91
C LEU A 17 -18.43 -32.24 -5.95
N LEU A 18 -18.58 -32.57 -7.22
CA LEU A 18 -17.79 -31.96 -8.31
C LEU A 18 -18.10 -30.47 -8.45
N PHE A 19 -19.38 -30.08 -8.38
CA PHE A 19 -19.77 -28.67 -8.39
C PHE A 19 -19.20 -27.90 -7.20
N ALA A 20 -19.28 -28.46 -5.99
CA ALA A 20 -18.73 -27.85 -4.79
C ALA A 20 -17.20 -27.71 -4.87
N ALA A 21 -16.51 -28.76 -5.34
CA ALA A 21 -15.07 -28.73 -5.55
C ALA A 21 -14.67 -27.67 -6.59
N HIS A 22 -15.41 -27.58 -7.71
CA HIS A 22 -15.14 -26.58 -8.74
C HIS A 22 -15.39 -25.16 -8.24
N ALA A 23 -16.49 -24.93 -7.52
CA ALA A 23 -16.79 -23.63 -6.91
C ALA A 23 -15.69 -23.22 -5.92
N PHE A 24 -15.19 -24.16 -5.11
CA PHE A 24 -14.09 -23.91 -4.18
C PHE A 24 -12.80 -23.50 -4.91
N VAL A 25 -12.44 -24.21 -5.99
CA VAL A 25 -11.26 -23.87 -6.81
C VAL A 25 -11.41 -22.48 -7.43
N VAL A 26 -12.57 -22.15 -7.97
CA VAL A 26 -12.83 -20.81 -8.55
C VAL A 26 -12.71 -19.72 -7.49
N LEU A 27 -13.26 -19.94 -6.29
CA LEU A 27 -13.14 -18.99 -5.18
C LEU A 27 -11.68 -18.82 -4.74
N LEU A 28 -10.89 -19.89 -4.69
CA LEU A 28 -9.46 -19.80 -4.39
C LEU A 28 -8.71 -18.98 -5.45
N ILE A 29 -8.98 -19.21 -6.73
CA ILE A 29 -8.36 -18.44 -7.81
C ILE A 29 -8.72 -16.95 -7.68
N MET A 30 -10.00 -16.64 -7.47
CA MET A 30 -10.47 -15.27 -7.29
C MET A 30 -9.82 -14.59 -6.08
N ALA A 31 -9.69 -15.30 -4.96
CA ALA A 31 -9.04 -14.79 -3.76
C ALA A 31 -7.54 -14.52 -4.01
N LEU A 32 -6.82 -15.45 -4.65
CA LEU A 32 -5.41 -15.29 -4.97
C LEU A 32 -5.18 -14.12 -5.95
N CYS A 33 -5.96 -14.03 -7.02
CA CYS A 33 -5.91 -12.91 -7.95
C CYS A 33 -6.22 -11.58 -7.24
N GLY A 34 -7.25 -11.55 -6.39
CA GLY A 34 -7.61 -10.39 -5.60
C GLY A 34 -6.50 -9.93 -4.66
N LEU A 35 -5.82 -10.87 -4.00
CA LEU A 35 -4.67 -10.58 -3.13
C LEU A 35 -3.47 -10.03 -3.91
N LEU A 36 -3.18 -10.59 -5.08
CA LEU A 36 -2.10 -10.10 -5.94
C LEU A 36 -2.40 -8.68 -6.43
N ILE A 37 -3.61 -8.43 -6.93
CA ILE A 37 -4.06 -7.10 -7.33
C ILE A 37 -3.98 -6.14 -6.15
N TRP A 38 -4.51 -6.52 -4.99
CA TRP A 38 -4.41 -5.72 -3.78
C TRP A 38 -2.95 -5.37 -3.47
N SER A 39 -2.03 -6.33 -3.51
CA SER A 39 -0.62 -6.07 -3.21
C SER A 39 0.05 -5.10 -4.18
N MET A 40 -0.44 -4.98 -5.42
CA MET A 40 0.06 -4.01 -6.39
C MET A 40 -0.49 -2.60 -6.17
N PHE A 41 -1.73 -2.48 -5.67
CA PHE A 41 -2.39 -1.18 -5.47
C PHE A 41 -2.37 -0.68 -4.03
N ALA A 42 -2.03 -1.56 -3.09
CA ALA A 42 -1.74 -1.21 -1.71
C ALA A 42 -0.30 -0.71 -1.59
N ASP A 43 0.11 0.19 -2.48
CA ASP A 43 1.16 1.14 -2.11
C ASP A 43 0.63 1.88 -0.88
N PRO A 44 1.25 1.75 0.30
CA PRO A 44 1.03 2.75 1.31
C PRO A 44 1.53 4.02 0.63
N ALA A 45 0.63 4.98 0.37
CA ALA A 45 0.99 6.33 -0.03
C ALA A 45 2.22 6.66 0.80
N SER A 46 3.37 6.65 0.11
CA SER A 46 4.68 6.62 0.71
C SER A 46 4.66 7.59 1.86
N GLU A 47 4.97 7.14 3.09
CA GLU A 47 4.99 8.02 4.25
C GLU A 47 5.82 9.25 3.86
N GLN A 48 5.14 10.33 3.46
CA GLN A 48 5.80 11.45 2.85
C GLN A 48 6.44 12.16 4.02
N ARG A 49 7.69 11.82 4.28
CA ARG A 49 8.39 12.30 5.46
C ARG A 49 9.03 13.61 5.07
N MET A 50 8.50 14.68 5.64
CA MET A 50 9.15 15.99 5.61
C MET A 50 10.32 15.96 6.58
N MET A 51 11.55 15.98 6.06
CA MET A 51 12.76 16.15 6.85
C MET A 51 13.23 17.58 6.73
N THR A 52 13.50 18.23 7.86
CA THR A 52 14.08 19.58 7.89
C THR A 52 15.45 19.51 8.52
N GLU A 53 16.47 19.94 7.79
CA GLU A 53 17.85 19.97 8.22
C GLU A 53 18.41 21.39 8.08
N THR A 54 19.22 21.82 9.05
CA THR A 54 19.95 23.08 8.95
C THR A 54 21.39 22.79 8.55
N VAL A 55 21.78 23.19 7.35
CA VAL A 55 23.12 22.98 6.80
C VAL A 55 23.95 24.25 6.97
N MET A 56 25.18 24.11 7.47
CA MET A 56 26.14 25.22 7.61
C MET A 56 27.17 25.16 6.48
N GLN A 57 27.29 26.23 5.70
CA GLN A 57 28.37 26.36 4.71
C GLN A 57 29.15 27.64 4.99
N GLY A 58 30.31 27.49 5.63
CA GLY A 58 31.09 28.64 6.11
C GLY A 58 30.37 29.37 7.24
N ASP A 59 30.16 30.68 7.08
CA ASP A 59 29.46 31.53 8.07
C ASP A 59 27.94 31.65 7.81
N VAL A 60 27.45 30.90 6.83
CA VAL A 60 26.07 30.98 6.34
C VAL A 60 25.30 29.72 6.71
N LYS A 61 24.07 29.90 7.20
CA LYS A 61 23.17 28.81 7.59
C LYS A 61 22.04 28.69 6.57
N TYR A 62 21.69 27.46 6.19
CA TYR A 62 20.60 27.14 5.27
C TYR A 62 19.59 26.21 5.95
N LEU A 63 18.31 26.46 5.75
CA LEU A 63 17.22 25.57 6.15
C LEU A 63 16.80 24.75 4.93
N CYS A 64 17.18 23.47 4.90
CA CYS A 64 16.78 22.54 3.85
C CYS A 64 15.59 21.70 4.31
N VAL A 65 14.56 21.62 3.47
CA VAL A 65 13.37 20.78 3.66
C VAL A 65 13.32 19.77 2.52
N GLU A 66 13.36 18.49 2.87
CA GLU A 66 13.23 17.35 1.96
C GLU A 66 11.86 16.70 2.15
N ALA A 67 11.08 16.60 1.08
CA ALA A 67 9.93 15.70 1.02
C ALA A 67 10.41 14.37 0.45
N ARG A 68 10.39 13.31 1.28
CA ARG A 68 10.84 11.98 0.88
C ARG A 68 9.68 10.99 0.83
N THR A 69 9.61 10.24 -0.26
CA THR A 69 8.73 9.09 -0.49
C THR A 69 9.58 7.82 -0.45
N GLY A 70 9.57 7.13 0.70
CA GLY A 70 10.41 5.96 0.90
C GLY A 70 11.90 6.27 0.78
N SER A 71 12.56 5.82 -0.28
CA SER A 71 13.98 6.08 -0.56
C SER A 71 14.22 7.22 -1.56
N HIS A 72 13.16 7.77 -2.17
CA HIS A 72 13.24 8.80 -3.19
C HIS A 72 12.92 10.18 -2.61
N ILE A 73 13.73 11.18 -2.97
CA ILE A 73 13.46 12.59 -2.66
C ILE A 73 12.54 13.13 -3.76
N ASP A 74 11.31 13.49 -3.41
CA ASP A 74 10.34 14.04 -4.37
C ASP A 74 10.52 15.55 -4.56
N ALA A 75 10.90 16.24 -3.49
CA ALA A 75 11.17 17.67 -3.51
C ALA A 75 12.22 18.03 -2.44
N MET A 76 13.07 18.99 -2.78
CA MET A 76 14.04 19.59 -1.87
C MET A 76 14.00 21.11 -2.06
N SER A 77 13.92 21.85 -0.96
CA SER A 77 14.05 23.32 -0.95
C SER A 77 15.02 23.73 0.14
N CYS A 78 16.01 24.56 -0.20
CA CYS A 78 16.94 25.12 0.77
C CYS A 78 16.82 26.65 0.79
N GLU A 79 16.41 27.19 1.92
CA GLU A 79 16.25 28.63 2.13
C GLU A 79 17.41 29.16 2.99
N LEU A 80 17.89 30.36 2.68
CA LEU A 80 18.95 31.01 3.45
C LEU A 80 18.39 31.50 4.79
N ILE A 81 19.07 31.20 5.89
CA ILE A 81 18.71 31.74 7.20
C ILE A 81 19.46 33.06 7.38
N ASP A 82 18.71 34.13 7.64
CA ASP A 82 19.24 35.44 8.00
C ASP A 82 20.01 35.36 9.34
N PRO A 83 21.32 35.64 9.35
CA PRO A 83 22.13 35.56 10.56
C PRO A 83 21.77 36.60 11.63
N HIS A 84 21.08 37.69 11.28
CA HIS A 84 20.72 38.77 12.21
C HIS A 84 19.35 38.59 12.85
N THR A 85 18.40 37.98 12.14
CA THR A 85 17.00 37.82 12.59
C THR A 85 16.62 36.37 12.87
N GLY A 86 17.41 35.40 12.40
CA GLY A 86 17.12 33.96 12.51
C GLY A 86 15.95 33.49 11.64
N GLY A 87 15.39 34.38 10.81
CA GLY A 87 14.33 34.05 9.86
C GLY A 87 14.86 33.48 8.54
N VAL A 88 14.02 32.76 7.80
CA VAL A 88 14.32 32.36 6.43
C VAL A 88 14.07 33.52 5.46
N MET A 89 15.05 33.83 4.61
CA MET A 89 14.89 34.76 3.50
C MET A 89 14.21 34.00 2.36
N ARG A 90 12.98 34.40 2.04
CA ARG A 90 12.14 33.77 1.01
C ARG A 90 12.25 34.47 -0.34
#